data_AF-A0A7V7PMS9-F1
#
_entry.id   AF-A0A7V7PMS9-F1
#
_cell.length_a   1.000
_cell.length_b   1.000
_cell.length_c   1.000
_cell.angle_alpha   90.00
_cell.angle_beta   90.00
_cell.angle_gamma   90.00
#
_symmetry.space_group_name_H-M   'P 1'
#
loop_
_entity.id
_entity.type
_entity.pdbx_description
1 polymer ?
#
loop_
_entity_poly.entity_id
_entity_poly.type
_entity_poly.pdbx_seq_one_letter_code
_entity_poly.pdbx_strand_id
1 'polypeptide(L)'
;MIVEDDAETADRLVHFVQSNGGEAVGPFACTREALAVVREHPDVDSVMVGADLQGDLALPLVRQLERRHVSIIWIIGHDGRFVAADGEGDALVYRLAGDPHNVMRVSLAH
;
A
#
# COMPACT_ATOMS: atom_id res chain seq x y z
N MET A 1 -5.23 -5.83 0.20
CA MET A 1 -5.33 -5.13 -1.10
C MET A 1 -3.99 -4.54 -1.48
N ILE A 2 -3.64 -4.49 -2.77
CA ILE A 2 -2.35 -3.99 -3.26
C ILE A 2 -2.61 -2.88 -4.30
N VAL A 3 -1.99 -1.71 -4.12
CA VAL A 3 -2.03 -0.56 -5.03
C VAL A 3 -0.61 -0.15 -5.34
N GLU A 4 -0.19 -0.38 -6.58
CA GLU A 4 1.19 -0.23 -7.05
C GLU A 4 1.17 -0.06 -8.58
N ASP A 5 1.81 0.98 -9.09
CA ASP A 5 1.82 1.33 -10.51
C ASP A 5 2.92 0.60 -11.28
N ASP A 6 3.98 0.15 -10.60
CA ASP A 6 4.98 -0.72 -11.20
C ASP A 6 4.50 -2.19 -11.23
N ALA A 7 4.25 -2.71 -12.43
CA ALA A 7 3.70 -4.06 -12.61
C ALA A 7 4.61 -5.16 -12.05
N GLU A 8 5.95 -5.00 -12.13
CA GLU A 8 6.88 -5.98 -11.59
C GLU A 8 6.81 -6.01 -10.05
N THR A 9 6.82 -4.84 -9.40
CA THR A 9 6.68 -4.72 -7.95
C THR A 9 5.32 -5.23 -7.49
N ALA A 10 4.24 -4.88 -8.20
CA ALA A 10 2.89 -5.36 -7.94
C ALA A 10 2.79 -6.90 -7.95
N ASP A 11 3.30 -7.56 -8.99
CA ASP A 11 3.29 -9.02 -9.11
C ASP A 11 4.06 -9.69 -7.96
N ARG A 12 5.21 -9.12 -7.59
CA ARG A 12 6.02 -9.65 -6.50
C ARG A 12 5.36 -9.44 -5.13
N LEU A 13 4.66 -8.33 -4.90
CA LEU A 13 3.86 -8.10 -3.70
C LEU A 13 2.68 -9.07 -3.60
N VAL A 14 1.99 -9.34 -4.72
CA VAL A 14 0.93 -10.35 -4.79
C VAL A 14 1.48 -11.72 -4.39
N HIS A 15 2.60 -12.12 -4.99
CA HIS A 15 3.26 -13.38 -4.66
C HIS A 15 3.70 -13.44 -3.19
N PHE A 16 4.24 -12.35 -2.65
CA PHE A 16 4.61 -12.25 -1.24
C PHE A 16 3.39 -12.47 -0.32
N VAL A 17 2.27 -11.79 -0.57
CA VAL A 17 1.05 -11.96 0.24
C VAL A 17 0.54 -13.40 0.18
N GLN A 18 0.44 -13.97 -1.02
CA GLN A 18 -0.08 -15.31 -1.24
C GLN A 18 0.83 -16.40 -0.63
N SER A 19 2.15 -16.26 -0.78
CA SER A 19 3.12 -17.22 -0.21
C SER A 19 3.14 -17.21 1.33
N ASN A 20 2.66 -16.13 1.96
CA ASN A 20 2.49 -16.03 3.40
C ASN A 20 1.05 -16.37 3.86
N GLY A 21 0.23 -16.96 2.99
CA GLY A 21 -1.13 -17.42 3.32
C GLY A 21 -2.20 -16.33 3.32
N GLY A 22 -1.89 -15.13 2.83
CA GLY A 22 -2.85 -14.06 2.63
C GLY A 22 -3.56 -14.13 1.28
N GLU A 23 -4.67 -13.39 1.16
CA GLU A 23 -5.38 -13.21 -0.11
C GLU A 23 -5.09 -11.82 -0.68
N ALA A 24 -4.73 -11.77 -1.95
CA ALA A 24 -4.45 -10.52 -2.65
C ALA A 24 -5.70 -10.03 -3.38
N VAL A 25 -6.20 -8.85 -2.98
CA VAL A 25 -7.19 -8.07 -3.75
C VAL A 25 -6.41 -7.05 -4.58
N GLY A 26 -6.55 -7.10 -5.91
CA GLY A 26 -5.73 -6.34 -6.85
C GLY A 26 -4.73 -7.24 -7.60
N PRO A 27 -3.63 -6.68 -8.15
CA PRO A 27 -3.10 -5.33 -7.92
C PRO A 27 -3.85 -4.24 -8.71
N PHE A 28 -3.83 -3.02 -8.19
CA PHE A 28 -4.38 -1.83 -8.86
C PHE A 28 -3.27 -0.84 -9.18
N ALA A 29 -3.21 -0.36 -10.43
CA ALA A 29 -2.18 0.58 -10.87
C ALA A 29 -2.48 2.04 -10.44
N CYS A 30 -3.67 2.32 -9.91
CA CYS A 30 -4.03 3.64 -9.42
C CYS A 30 -5.01 3.59 -8.25
N THR A 31 -5.04 4.67 -7.47
CA THR A 31 -5.86 4.80 -6.26
C THR A 31 -7.35 4.79 -6.58
N ARG A 32 -7.73 5.28 -7.76
CA ARG A 32 -9.12 5.37 -8.21
C ARG A 32 -9.76 3.99 -8.35
N GLU A 33 -9.06 3.02 -8.92
CA GLU A 33 -9.57 1.66 -9.10
C GLU A 33 -9.69 0.95 -7.76
N ALA A 34 -8.66 1.07 -6.92
CA ALA A 34 -8.67 0.55 -5.55
C ALA A 34 -9.82 1.14 -4.73
N LEU A 35 -10.11 2.43 -4.90
CA LEU A 35 -11.20 3.11 -4.21
C LEU A 35 -12.58 2.57 -4.60
N ALA A 36 -12.78 2.21 -5.87
CA ALA A 36 -14.02 1.58 -6.32
C ALA A 36 -14.23 0.24 -5.63
N VAL A 37 -13.17 -0.59 -5.57
CA VAL A 37 -13.23 -1.91 -4.92
C VAL A 37 -13.43 -1.81 -3.42
N VAL A 38 -12.72 -0.92 -2.73
CA VAL A 38 -12.94 -0.69 -1.30
C VAL A 38 -14.40 -0.31 -1.04
N ARG A 39 -15.02 0.52 -1.89
CA ARG A 39 -16.43 0.89 -1.69
C ARG A 39 -17.37 -0.31 -1.73
N GLU A 40 -17.09 -1.29 -2.58
CA GLU A 40 -17.96 -2.44 -2.85
C GLU A 40 -17.63 -3.68 -2.00
N HIS A 41 -16.38 -3.80 -1.50
CA HIS A 41 -15.89 -4.94 -0.75
C HIS A 41 -15.46 -4.53 0.68
N PRO A 42 -16.24 -4.86 1.72
CA PRO A 42 -15.94 -4.48 3.10
C PRO A 42 -14.82 -5.32 3.75
N ASP A 43 -14.43 -6.45 3.17
CA ASP A 43 -13.59 -7.48 3.83
C ASP A 43 -12.07 -7.27 3.63
N VAL A 44 -11.63 -6.04 3.36
CA VAL A 44 -10.19 -5.75 3.19
C VAL A 44 -9.56 -5.44 4.54
N ASP A 45 -8.71 -6.33 5.04
CA ASP A 45 -8.02 -6.14 6.34
C ASP A 45 -6.91 -5.09 6.30
N SER A 46 -6.21 -5.01 5.17
CA SER A 46 -5.04 -4.14 5.00
C SER A 46 -4.83 -3.75 3.55
N VAL A 47 -4.20 -2.60 3.35
CA VAL A 47 -3.83 -2.09 2.03
C VAL A 47 -2.35 -1.78 1.97
N MET A 48 -1.66 -2.43 1.02
CA MET A 48 -0.29 -2.08 0.63
C MET A 48 -0.37 -1.02 -0.48
N VAL A 49 0.23 0.15 -0.24
CA VAL A 49 0.19 1.29 -1.17
C VAL A 49 1.63 1.70 -1.51
N GLY A 50 1.93 1.74 -2.81
CA GLY A 50 3.18 2.29 -3.34
C GLY A 50 3.31 3.78 -2.99
N ALA A 51 4.51 4.22 -2.63
CA ALA A 51 4.75 5.60 -2.20
C ALA A 51 4.76 6.62 -3.34
N ASP A 52 4.95 6.18 -4.59
CA ASP A 52 4.93 7.03 -5.78
C ASP A 52 4.07 6.40 -6.87
N LEU A 53 2.75 6.62 -6.81
CA LEU A 53 1.79 6.17 -7.82
C LEU A 53 1.74 7.12 -9.03
N GLN A 54 2.90 7.50 -9.58
CA GLN A 54 3.05 8.46 -10.69
C GLN A 54 2.29 9.79 -10.48
N GLY A 55 2.31 10.30 -9.25
CA GLY A 55 1.59 11.54 -8.89
C GLY A 55 0.08 11.38 -8.68
N ASP A 56 -0.47 10.16 -8.67
CA ASP A 56 -1.82 9.90 -8.18
C ASP A 56 -1.90 10.16 -6.67
N LEU A 57 -2.98 10.80 -6.24
CA LEU A 57 -3.14 11.20 -4.85
C LEU A 57 -3.68 10.01 -4.05
N ALA A 58 -2.85 9.41 -3.20
CA ALA A 58 -3.28 8.37 -2.26
C ALA A 58 -4.25 8.88 -1.18
N LEU A 59 -4.28 10.19 -0.93
CA LEU A 59 -5.10 10.84 0.11
C LEU A 59 -6.60 10.42 0.15
N PRO A 60 -7.35 10.41 -0.97
CA PRO A 60 -8.75 10.00 -0.96
C PRO A 60 -8.92 8.52 -0.60
N LEU A 61 -7.96 7.66 -0.99
CA LEU A 61 -7.95 6.24 -0.62
C LEU A 61 -7.68 6.11 0.89
N VAL A 62 -6.61 6.74 1.38
CA VAL A 62 -6.23 6.76 2.81
C VAL A 62 -7.42 7.16 3.69
N ARG A 63 -8.08 8.28 3.39
CA ARG A 63 -9.24 8.76 4.16
C ARG A 63 -10.41 7.77 4.19
N GLN A 64 -10.58 6.95 3.16
CA GLN A 64 -11.64 5.95 3.12
C GLN A 64 -11.26 4.71 3.93
N LEU A 65 -9.99 4.33 3.92
CA LEU A 65 -9.44 3.24 4.71
C LEU A 65 -9.45 3.57 6.21
N GLU A 66 -9.07 4.79 6.58
CA GLU A 66 -9.11 5.27 7.97
C GLU A 66 -10.53 5.20 8.56
N ARG A 67 -11.55 5.66 7.82
CA ARG A 67 -12.95 5.57 8.25
C ARG A 67 -13.43 4.13 8.47
N ARG A 68 -12.74 3.16 7.92
CA ARG A 68 -13.05 1.73 8.00
C ARG A 68 -12.13 0.97 8.93
N HIS A 69 -11.18 1.65 9.57
CA HIS A 69 -10.15 1.02 10.40
C HIS A 69 -9.32 -0.03 9.66
N VAL A 70 -9.14 0.15 8.34
CA VAL A 70 -8.28 -0.72 7.53
C VAL A 70 -6.83 -0.26 7.70
N SER A 71 -5.93 -1.19 7.99
CA SER A 71 -4.51 -0.87 8.18
C SER A 71 -3.86 -0.48 6.86
N ILE A 72 -3.06 0.58 6.87
CA ILE A 72 -2.32 1.05 5.70
C ILE A 72 -0.84 0.69 5.88
N ILE A 73 -0.31 0.03 4.86
CA ILE A 73 1.08 -0.39 4.74
C ILE A 73 1.68 0.36 3.56
N TRP A 74 2.54 1.33 3.85
CA TRP A 74 3.24 2.07 2.81
C TRP A 74 4.47 1.29 2.35
N ILE A 75 4.56 1.09 1.05
CA ILE A 75 5.69 0.44 0.39
C ILE A 75 6.54 1.53 -0.26
N ILE A 76 7.72 1.78 0.30
CA ILE A 76 8.64 2.79 -0.21
C ILE A 76 9.76 2.10 -0.99
N GLY A 77 10.00 2.59 -2.21
CA GLY A 77 11.08 2.14 -3.08
C GLY A 77 12.47 2.45 -2.50
N HIS A 78 13.50 1.99 -3.20
CA HIS A 78 14.89 2.10 -2.75
C HIS A 78 15.36 3.57 -2.61
N ASP A 79 14.76 4.49 -3.35
CA ASP A 79 15.06 5.93 -3.29
C ASP A 79 14.47 6.61 -2.04
N GLY A 80 13.68 5.89 -1.24
CA GLY A 80 13.23 6.31 0.08
C GLY A 80 12.27 7.50 0.06
N ARG A 81 11.64 7.78 -1.08
CA ARG A 81 10.67 8.87 -1.19
C ARG A 81 9.36 8.45 -0.56
N PHE A 82 9.06 9.04 0.58
CA PHE A 82 7.76 8.96 1.22
C PHE A 82 7.34 10.38 1.57
N VAL A 83 6.21 10.83 1.05
CA VAL A 83 5.59 12.09 1.45
C VAL A 83 4.36 11.74 2.26
N ALA A 84 4.53 11.65 3.59
CA ALA A 84 3.39 11.57 4.48
C ALA A 84 2.59 12.85 4.31
N ALA A 85 1.31 12.75 3.95
CA ALA A 85 0.45 13.92 4.06
C ALA A 85 0.16 14.18 5.55
N ASP A 86 0.16 15.45 5.97
CA ASP A 86 -0.18 15.81 7.34
C ASP A 86 -1.56 15.23 7.73
N GLY A 87 -1.59 14.41 8.79
CA GLY A 87 -2.81 13.83 9.35
C GLY A 87 -3.08 12.35 9.01
N GLU A 88 -2.13 11.64 8.39
CA GLU A 88 -2.20 10.18 8.28
C GLU A 88 -2.05 9.54 9.69
N GLY A 89 -2.92 8.58 10.03
CA GLY A 89 -2.87 7.82 11.29
C GLY A 89 -1.58 6.97 11.46
N ASP A 90 -1.59 6.02 12.41
CA ASP A 90 -0.46 5.10 12.66
C ASP A 90 -0.21 4.15 11.46
N ALA A 91 0.40 4.67 10.39
CA ALA A 91 0.71 3.91 9.20
C ALA A 91 2.02 3.13 9.37
N LEU A 92 2.03 1.89 8.90
CA LEU A 92 3.26 1.10 8.87
C LEU A 92 4.02 1.40 7.59
N VAL A 93 5.25 1.90 7.71
CA VAL A 93 6.10 2.15 6.54
C VAL A 93 7.13 1.03 6.40
N TYR A 94 7.22 0.50 5.19
CA TYR A 94 8.10 -0.60 4.83
C TYR A 94 8.93 -0.25 3.61
N ARG A 95 10.24 -0.52 3.67
CA ARG A 95 11.16 -0.33 2.54
C ARG A 95 11.44 -1.63 1.82
N LEU A 96 11.33 -1.63 0.50
CA LEU A 96 11.75 -2.74 -0.35
C LEU A 96 13.26 -2.66 -0.63
N ALA A 97 14.01 -3.69 -0.27
CA ALA A 97 15.44 -3.78 -0.57
C ALA A 97 15.69 -4.42 -1.95
N GLY A 98 15.08 -3.86 -3.01
CA GLY A 98 15.09 -4.44 -4.36
C GLY A 98 14.36 -5.80 -4.50
N ASP A 99 13.95 -6.38 -3.37
CA ASP A 99 13.20 -7.62 -3.25
C ASP A 99 12.12 -7.52 -2.17
N PRO A 100 10.82 -7.78 -2.48
CA PRO A 100 9.76 -7.79 -1.49
C PRO A 100 9.78 -9.01 -0.57
N HIS A 101 10.68 -9.96 -0.77
CA HIS A 101 11.02 -10.90 0.30
C HIS A 101 11.98 -10.30 1.34
N ASN A 102 12.62 -9.17 1.03
CA ASN A 102 13.56 -8.45 1.89
C ASN A 102 13.02 -7.05 2.27
N VAL A 103 11.90 -7.06 2.99
CA VAL A 103 11.22 -5.84 3.43
C VAL A 103 11.69 -5.43 4.82
N MET A 104 12.01 -4.14 5.00
CA MET A 104 12.39 -3.57 6.30
C MET A 104 11.31 -2.65 6.84
N ARG A 105 10.85 -2.87 8.07
CA ARG A 105 9.98 -1.92 8.77
C ARG A 105 10.79 -0.68 9.15
N VAL A 106 10.28 0.49 8.79
CA VAL A 106 10.85 1.79 9.17
C VAL A 106 10.06 2.34 10.36
N SER A 107 10.75 2.80 11.40
CA SER A 107 10.12 3.66 12.42
C SER A 107 10.23 5.10 11.97
N LEU A 108 9.10 5.76 11.79
CA LEU A 108 9.05 7.21 11.63
C LEU A 108 9.12 7.82 13.03
N ALA A 109 10.17 8.59 13.32
CA ALA A 109 10.22 9.39 14.53
C ALA A 109 9.32 10.62 14.34
N HIS A 110 8.33 10.79 15.22
CA HIS A 110 7.45 11.97 15.28
C HIS A 110 8.17 13.19 15.82
#